data_AF-A0A158P9J2-F1
#
_entry.id   AF-A0A158P9J2-F1
#
_cell.length_a   1.000
_cell.length_b   1.000
_cell.length_c   1.000
_cell.angle_alpha   90.00
_cell.angle_beta   90.00
_cell.angle_gamma   90.00
#
_symmetry.space_group_name_H-M   'P 1'
#
loop_
_entity.id
_entity.type
_entity.pdbx_description
1 polymer ?
#
loop_
_entity_poly.entity_id
_entity_poly.type
_entity_poly.pdbx_seq_one_letter_code
_entity_poly.pdbx_strand_id
1 'polypeptide(L)'
;MSTGSSIIATEECETAEEIDNPSFGFIQFQLSVDDVGLQGVRIRPGSSEFEYEHFLFTVNQVRQENQCTIKFSCSTVAEYEWRIIAQMRIKVGISGSTILKVVDKDVFEFYPKARPISFEVTNDAVATVKFELRILNKLIEPLPTFEEGDLTIHFAEDTPIRVYRELLALFSPYMKQCTESTQRTSVGDFPKDAFIEMLYHIYPTLRPLYRNLRNLAKAAVAFQAIPLIYELSKNLFIGVRLLLISTIVFIYFDRAAQDGVWGHLIKLGFEPETFFGAEIYRRLVCPAILASSLNKSNITLIFRRTPFYVNRGLIQVHGTSKFTVTSDGHLHALFTREMEEQCAKGALIPGEVLVALLCSLYPLGPQVPTHFLRAAIVFCHDHDWNHVKNQLEQNLLQEPPESCDVYRDQIIFAEKFDLRNMLSICIQRAEASCNAFANELVRREDFNLISSKTRDLIMDRLCSGWGLEPKHVNKLGTREPTSFRERQIGLTGGGPQCLDDERNTATLANMDSDYYFGSVGELCVVKN
;
A
#
# COMPACT_ATOMS: atom_id res chain seq x y z
N MET A 1 -63.31 2.99 3.56
CA MET A 1 -61.94 2.47 3.35
C MET A 1 -61.27 3.35 2.31
N SER A 2 -60.35 4.19 2.76
CA SER A 2 -59.49 5.05 1.92
C SER A 2 -58.17 5.13 2.67
N THR A 3 -57.20 4.29 2.27
CA THR A 3 -55.85 4.28 2.81
C THR A 3 -55.03 5.35 2.10
N GLY A 4 -54.91 6.52 2.73
CA GLY A 4 -53.96 7.55 2.34
C GLY A 4 -52.56 7.15 2.79
N SER A 5 -51.68 6.89 1.83
CA SER A 5 -50.23 6.89 2.04
C SER A 5 -49.76 8.34 2.12
N SER A 6 -49.38 8.80 3.31
CA SER A 6 -48.69 10.08 3.47
C SER A 6 -47.20 9.86 3.27
N ILE A 7 -46.71 10.15 2.06
CA ILE A 7 -45.29 10.42 1.82
C ILE A 7 -45.02 11.75 2.55
N ILE A 8 -44.27 11.70 3.64
CA ILE A 8 -43.75 12.92 4.26
C ILE A 8 -42.69 13.46 3.30
N ALA A 9 -43.03 14.53 2.60
CA ALA A 9 -42.10 15.33 1.83
C ALA A 9 -41.02 15.83 2.80
N THR A 10 -39.77 15.46 2.53
CA THR A 10 -38.60 15.98 3.24
C THR A 10 -38.33 17.36 2.68
N GLU A 11 -38.69 18.40 3.44
CA GLU A 11 -38.25 19.78 3.18
C GLU A 11 -36.72 19.81 3.26
N GLU A 12 -36.10 20.43 2.25
CA GLU A 12 -34.65 20.66 2.19
C GLU A 12 -34.26 21.64 3.30
N CYS A 13 -33.62 21.17 4.38
CA CYS A 13 -32.99 22.04 5.37
C CYS A 13 -31.73 22.69 4.77
N GLU A 14 -31.74 24.03 4.69
CA GLU A 14 -30.67 24.83 4.05
C GLU A 14 -29.60 25.35 5.04
N THR A 15 -29.73 25.10 6.35
CA THR A 15 -28.77 25.64 7.34
C THR A 15 -28.36 24.66 8.44
N ALA A 16 -27.12 24.81 8.94
CA ALA A 16 -26.54 23.97 9.99
C ALA A 16 -27.26 24.09 11.35
N GLU A 17 -28.01 25.19 11.57
CA GLU A 17 -28.75 25.45 12.82
C GLU A 17 -30.08 24.66 12.91
N GLU A 18 -30.63 24.20 11.79
CA GLU A 18 -31.86 23.37 11.76
C GLU A 18 -31.59 21.89 12.11
N ILE A 19 -30.33 21.45 12.00
CA ILE A 19 -29.88 20.07 12.25
C ILE A 19 -29.75 19.79 13.76
N ASP A 20 -29.57 20.82 14.59
CA ASP A 20 -29.43 20.71 16.04
C ASP A 20 -30.77 20.54 16.78
N ASN A 21 -31.89 20.42 16.07
CA ASN A 21 -33.19 20.18 16.70
C ASN A 21 -33.39 18.67 17.03
N PRO A 22 -33.33 18.26 18.31
CA PRO A 22 -33.42 16.85 18.72
C PRO A 22 -34.76 16.18 18.37
N SER A 23 -35.76 16.92 17.92
CA SER A 23 -37.09 16.42 17.53
C SER A 23 -37.11 15.56 16.26
N PHE A 24 -36.05 15.55 15.46
CA PHE A 24 -36.01 14.80 14.19
C PHE A 24 -35.34 13.41 14.28
N GLY A 25 -34.76 13.03 15.43
CA GLY A 25 -34.14 11.71 15.63
C GLY A 25 -32.83 11.48 14.86
N PHE A 26 -32.25 12.52 14.26
CA PHE A 26 -30.97 12.38 13.58
C PHE A 26 -29.80 12.36 14.58
N ILE A 27 -28.82 11.50 14.31
CA ILE A 27 -27.61 11.41 15.09
C ILE A 27 -26.60 12.42 14.54
N GLN A 28 -26.03 13.24 15.42
CA GLN A 28 -24.95 14.15 15.09
C GLN A 28 -23.64 13.38 14.94
N PHE A 29 -22.94 13.58 13.82
CA PHE A 29 -21.67 12.93 13.55
C PHE A 29 -20.49 13.89 13.72
N GLN A 30 -19.43 13.39 14.35
CA GLN A 30 -18.15 14.08 14.48
C GLN A 30 -17.02 13.17 14.00
N LEU A 31 -16.01 13.73 13.36
CA LEU A 31 -14.84 13.00 12.90
C LEU A 31 -13.56 13.73 13.35
N SER A 32 -12.57 12.98 13.82
CA SER A 32 -11.21 13.47 13.96
C SER A 32 -10.23 12.45 13.39
N VAL A 33 -9.22 12.91 12.67
CA VAL A 33 -8.15 12.07 12.09
C VAL A 33 -6.81 12.59 12.60
N ASP A 34 -5.98 11.69 13.13
CA ASP A 34 -4.65 12.00 13.70
C ASP A 34 -4.71 13.16 14.70
N ASP A 35 -5.70 13.09 15.60
CA ASP A 35 -5.97 14.06 16.67
C ASP A 35 -6.44 15.45 16.17
N VAL A 36 -6.66 15.61 14.86
CA VAL A 36 -7.25 16.82 14.24
C VAL A 36 -8.75 16.63 14.04
N GLY A 37 -9.56 17.49 14.66
CA GLY A 37 -11.01 17.53 14.42
C GLY A 37 -11.34 18.05 13.02
N LEU A 38 -12.16 17.31 12.28
CA LEU A 38 -12.58 17.68 10.93
C LEU A 38 -13.96 18.32 10.96
N GLN A 39 -14.12 19.41 10.22
CA GLN A 39 -15.42 20.02 9.98
C GLN A 39 -16.12 19.30 8.83
N GLY A 40 -17.42 19.06 8.97
CA GLY A 40 -18.22 18.44 7.92
C GLY A 40 -18.30 19.35 6.70
N VAL A 41 -17.91 18.84 5.53
CA VAL A 41 -17.94 19.58 4.26
C VAL A 41 -19.35 19.57 3.66
N ARG A 42 -20.10 18.48 3.91
CA ARG A 42 -21.53 18.42 3.63
C ARG A 42 -22.24 17.73 4.78
N ILE A 43 -23.21 18.40 5.38
CA ILE A 43 -24.02 17.88 6.47
C ILE A 43 -25.46 17.93 6.02
N ARG A 44 -26.14 16.79 6.09
CA ARG A 44 -27.57 16.63 5.79
C ARG A 44 -28.23 15.86 6.93
N PRO A 45 -29.56 15.90 7.06
CA PRO A 45 -30.24 15.06 8.04
C PRO A 45 -29.85 13.58 7.90
N GLY A 46 -29.19 13.04 8.92
CA GLY A 46 -28.71 11.65 8.94
C GLY A 46 -27.51 11.37 8.03
N SER A 47 -26.80 12.38 7.50
CA SER A 47 -25.61 12.16 6.67
C SER A 47 -24.54 13.23 6.90
N SER A 48 -23.28 12.83 6.96
CA SER A 48 -22.16 13.76 7.09
C SER A 48 -20.97 13.31 6.26
N GLU A 49 -20.37 14.25 5.54
CA GLU A 49 -19.18 14.07 4.74
C GLU A 49 -18.03 14.89 5.31
N PHE A 50 -16.86 14.29 5.44
CA PHE A 50 -15.65 14.92 5.98
C PHE A 50 -14.48 14.69 5.01
N GLU A 51 -13.80 15.77 4.63
CA GLU A 51 -12.62 15.69 3.78
C GLU A 51 -11.34 15.65 4.62
N TYR A 52 -10.43 14.76 4.25
CA TYR A 52 -9.09 14.68 4.81
C TYR A 52 -8.10 14.34 3.71
N GLU A 53 -7.25 15.31 3.34
CA GLU A 53 -6.29 15.19 2.24
C GLU A 53 -6.96 14.76 0.93
N HIS A 54 -6.77 13.51 0.49
CA HIS A 54 -7.35 12.96 -0.73
C HIS A 54 -8.62 12.12 -0.46
N PHE A 55 -9.04 11.98 0.79
CA PHE A 55 -10.09 11.05 1.18
C PHE A 55 -11.36 11.77 1.60
N LEU A 56 -12.49 11.18 1.21
CA LEU A 56 -13.82 11.57 1.65
C LEU A 56 -14.37 10.49 2.57
N PHE A 57 -14.52 10.82 3.84
CA PHE A 57 -15.22 9.99 4.81
C PHE A 57 -16.70 10.33 4.79
N THR A 58 -17.55 9.32 4.63
CA THR A 58 -19.01 9.47 4.57
C THR A 58 -19.65 8.65 5.67
N VAL A 59 -20.53 9.30 6.42
CA VAL A 59 -21.32 8.69 7.48
C VAL A 59 -22.79 8.85 7.13
N ASN A 60 -23.54 7.74 7.07
CA ASN A 60 -24.95 7.73 6.73
C ASN A 60 -25.77 6.96 7.77
N GLN A 61 -26.78 7.59 8.34
CA GLN A 61 -27.81 6.98 9.17
C GLN A 61 -28.91 6.40 8.26
N VAL A 62 -29.22 5.13 8.46
CA VAL A 62 -30.29 4.40 7.79
C VAL A 62 -31.26 3.90 8.86
N ARG A 63 -32.54 4.28 8.74
CA ARG A 63 -33.61 3.84 9.64
C ARG A 63 -34.54 2.88 8.90
N GLN A 64 -34.71 1.66 9.39
CA GLN A 64 -35.64 0.65 8.84
C GLN A 64 -36.36 -0.05 9.99
N GLU A 65 -37.71 -0.07 9.98
CA GLU A 65 -38.55 -0.94 10.82
C GLU A 65 -38.08 -1.13 12.28
N ASN A 66 -37.74 -0.03 12.98
CA ASN A 66 -37.21 0.07 14.36
C ASN A 66 -35.71 -0.17 14.57
N GLN A 67 -34.93 -0.31 13.50
CA GLN A 67 -33.47 -0.40 13.56
C GLN A 67 -32.84 0.90 13.02
N CYS A 68 -31.88 1.44 13.77
CA CYS A 68 -31.06 2.56 13.34
C CYS A 68 -29.64 2.07 13.08
N THR A 69 -29.21 2.12 11.82
CA THR A 69 -27.87 1.67 11.41
C THR A 69 -27.08 2.84 10.85
N ILE A 70 -25.86 3.04 11.34
CA ILE A 70 -24.91 4.02 10.81
C ILE A 70 -23.93 3.30 9.89
N LYS A 71 -23.75 3.79 8.67
CA LYS A 71 -22.78 3.28 7.71
C LYS A 71 -21.62 4.27 7.59
N PHE A 72 -20.42 3.82 7.93
CA PHE A 72 -19.19 4.58 7.81
C PHE A 72 -18.37 4.05 6.63
N SER A 73 -18.05 4.91 5.67
CA SER A 73 -17.25 4.55 4.49
C SER A 73 -16.19 5.60 4.19
N CYS A 74 -15.15 5.20 3.47
CA CYS A 74 -14.12 6.09 2.98
C CYS A 74 -13.99 5.88 1.47
N SER A 75 -13.87 6.95 0.72
CA SER A 75 -13.63 6.93 -0.73
C SER A 75 -12.55 7.95 -1.12
N THR A 76 -12.06 7.82 -2.35
CA THR A 76 -11.30 8.87 -3.05
C THR A 76 -11.62 8.77 -4.54
N VAL A 77 -11.05 9.67 -5.32
CA VAL A 77 -11.15 9.70 -6.78
C VAL A 77 -10.65 8.40 -7.42
N ALA A 78 -11.30 7.97 -8.50
CA ALA A 78 -11.05 6.68 -9.16
C ALA A 78 -9.67 6.58 -9.83
N GLU A 79 -9.01 7.72 -10.04
CA GLU A 79 -7.67 7.84 -10.63
C GLU A 79 -6.55 7.40 -9.68
N TYR A 80 -6.86 7.05 -8.44
CA TYR A 80 -5.88 6.59 -7.47
C TYR A 80 -6.10 5.14 -7.08
N GLU A 81 -5.02 4.39 -6.96
CA GLU A 81 -4.99 3.18 -6.15
C GLU A 81 -4.67 3.56 -4.71
N TRP A 82 -5.45 3.07 -3.75
CA TRP A 82 -5.30 3.51 -2.38
C TRP A 82 -5.75 2.46 -1.36
N ARG A 83 -5.17 2.55 -0.17
CA ARG A 83 -5.49 1.74 0.99
C ARG A 83 -5.15 2.54 2.24
N ILE A 84 -6.05 2.55 3.22
CA ILE A 84 -5.82 3.11 4.55
C ILE A 84 -6.00 1.99 5.56
N ILE A 85 -5.02 1.83 6.45
CA ILE A 85 -5.20 1.08 7.69
C ILE A 85 -5.28 2.11 8.80
N ALA A 86 -6.38 2.14 9.54
CA ALA A 86 -6.60 3.10 10.60
C ALA A 86 -7.05 2.42 11.89
N GLN A 87 -6.49 2.81 13.01
CA GLN A 87 -7.07 2.54 14.31
C GLN A 87 -8.23 3.52 14.51
N MET A 88 -9.41 3.01 14.85
CA MET A 88 -10.59 3.82 15.07
C MET A 88 -11.12 3.61 16.48
N ARG A 89 -11.48 4.71 17.16
CA ARG A 89 -12.26 4.74 18.40
C ARG A 89 -13.62 5.34 18.08
N ILE A 90 -14.66 4.73 18.63
CA ILE A 90 -16.03 5.21 18.48
C ILE A 90 -16.50 5.68 19.85
N LYS A 91 -16.90 6.94 19.90
CA LYS A 91 -17.46 7.56 21.09
C LYS A 91 -18.92 7.91 20.86
N VAL A 92 -19.73 7.77 21.90
CA VAL A 92 -21.15 8.12 21.85
C VAL A 92 -21.50 9.08 22.98
N GLY A 93 -22.55 9.88 22.75
CA GLY A 93 -23.11 10.81 23.71
C GLY A 93 -24.62 10.93 23.56
N ILE A 94 -25.25 11.39 24.64
CA ILE A 94 -26.64 11.83 24.65
C ILE A 94 -26.72 13.30 24.20
N SER A 95 -27.93 13.77 23.89
CA SER A 95 -28.16 15.15 23.45
C SER A 95 -27.62 16.15 24.49
N GLY A 96 -26.85 17.14 24.02
CA GLY A 96 -26.22 18.17 24.86
C GLY A 96 -25.03 17.69 25.69
N SER A 97 -24.59 16.43 25.56
CA SER A 97 -23.42 15.95 26.29
C SER A 97 -22.12 16.54 25.73
N THR A 98 -21.33 17.16 26.59
CA THR A 98 -19.97 17.62 26.24
C THR A 98 -18.93 16.50 26.38
N ILE A 99 -19.25 15.43 27.11
CA ILE A 99 -18.38 14.28 27.34
C ILE A 99 -18.92 13.11 26.53
N LEU A 100 -18.09 12.55 25.65
CA LEU A 100 -18.42 11.35 24.88
C LEU A 100 -17.68 10.14 25.47
N LYS A 101 -18.38 9.02 25.62
CA LYS A 101 -17.81 7.78 26.14
C LYS A 101 -17.30 6.91 24.99
N VAL A 102 -16.08 6.38 25.08
CA VAL A 102 -15.59 5.35 24.15
C VAL A 102 -16.38 4.06 24.37
N VAL A 103 -17.01 3.56 23.32
CA VAL A 103 -17.84 2.34 23.39
C VAL A 103 -17.33 1.22 22.52
N ASP A 104 -16.52 1.53 21.52
CA ASP A 104 -15.91 0.54 20.64
C ASP A 104 -14.57 1.09 20.10
N LYS A 105 -13.66 0.17 19.74
CA LYS A 105 -12.33 0.48 19.20
C LYS A 105 -11.78 -0.72 18.42
N ASP A 106 -11.17 -0.49 17.26
CA ASP A 106 -10.50 -1.55 16.49
C ASP A 106 -9.55 -0.97 15.41
N VAL A 107 -8.89 -1.84 14.65
CA VAL A 107 -8.11 -1.49 13.45
C VAL A 107 -8.89 -1.87 12.20
N PHE A 108 -9.18 -0.89 11.34
CA PHE A 108 -9.96 -1.07 10.13
C PHE A 108 -9.14 -0.79 8.88
N GLU A 109 -9.48 -1.50 7.82
CA GLU A 109 -8.94 -1.26 6.49
C GLU A 109 -9.98 -0.56 5.62
N PHE A 110 -9.55 0.44 4.87
CA PHE A 110 -10.33 1.09 3.82
C PHE A 110 -9.58 0.97 2.51
N TYR A 111 -10.30 0.61 1.46
CA TYR A 111 -9.80 0.48 0.10
C TYR A 111 -10.99 0.58 -0.86
N PRO A 112 -10.79 0.80 -2.16
CA PRO A 112 -11.91 1.16 -3.04
C PRO A 112 -12.94 0.04 -3.36
N LYS A 113 -12.84 -1.13 -2.71
CA LYS A 113 -13.89 -2.18 -2.72
C LYS A 113 -14.33 -2.57 -1.30
N ALA A 114 -13.84 -1.87 -0.29
CA ALA A 114 -14.21 -2.09 1.09
C ALA A 114 -15.71 -1.83 1.27
N ARG A 115 -16.41 -2.76 1.92
CA ARG A 115 -17.79 -2.53 2.33
C ARG A 115 -17.81 -1.46 3.44
N PRO A 116 -18.85 -0.62 3.52
CA PRO A 116 -19.02 0.26 4.67
C PRO A 116 -18.97 -0.53 5.98
N ILE A 117 -18.47 0.10 7.04
CA ILE A 117 -18.60 -0.41 8.39
C ILE A 117 -20.00 -0.03 8.87
N SER A 118 -20.76 -1.01 9.31
CA SER A 118 -22.14 -0.85 9.75
C SER A 118 -22.18 -0.89 11.28
N PHE A 119 -22.83 0.11 11.88
CA PHE A 119 -23.04 0.20 13.32
C PHE A 119 -24.53 0.22 13.61
N GLU A 120 -25.04 -0.86 14.18
CA GLU A 120 -26.38 -0.89 14.75
C GLU A 120 -26.39 -0.11 16.07
N VAL A 121 -27.27 0.90 16.14
CA VAL A 121 -27.49 1.71 17.34
C VAL A 121 -28.52 1.00 18.21
N THR A 122 -28.09 0.50 19.37
CA THR A 122 -28.94 -0.32 20.26
C THR A 122 -29.72 0.51 21.28
N ASN A 123 -29.50 1.82 21.32
CA ASN A 123 -30.11 2.72 22.29
C ASN A 123 -30.52 4.05 21.64
N ASP A 124 -31.82 4.35 21.65
CA ASP A 124 -32.39 5.56 21.04
C ASP A 124 -31.95 6.87 21.69
N ALA A 125 -31.37 6.82 22.90
CA ALA A 125 -30.81 8.00 23.55
C ALA A 125 -29.45 8.42 22.98
N VAL A 126 -28.84 7.62 22.10
CA VAL A 126 -27.63 8.01 21.37
C VAL A 126 -27.98 9.14 20.41
N ALA A 127 -27.47 10.34 20.69
CA ALA A 127 -27.70 11.53 19.88
C ALA A 127 -26.44 12.00 19.16
N THR A 128 -25.25 11.69 19.67
CA THR A 128 -23.97 12.07 19.08
C THR A 128 -23.07 10.85 18.94
N VAL A 129 -22.45 10.70 17.78
CA VAL A 129 -21.43 9.68 17.51
C VAL A 129 -20.18 10.37 16.97
N LYS A 130 -19.05 10.16 17.65
CA LYS A 130 -17.74 10.65 17.21
C LYS A 130 -16.85 9.48 16.80
N PHE A 131 -16.31 9.56 15.60
CA PHE A 131 -15.28 8.67 15.09
C PHE A 131 -13.92 9.36 15.27
N GLU A 132 -13.01 8.74 16.00
CA GLU A 132 -11.62 9.20 16.12
C GLU A 132 -10.72 8.18 15.42
N LEU A 133 -10.07 8.57 14.33
CA LEU A 133 -9.18 7.74 13.54
C LEU A 133 -7.73 8.15 13.76
N ARG A 134 -6.85 7.16 13.76
CA ARG A 134 -5.39 7.31 13.64
C ARG A 134 -4.91 6.48 12.48
N ILE A 135 -4.25 7.10 11.51
CA ILE A 135 -3.80 6.41 10.30
C ILE A 135 -2.50 5.65 10.61
N LEU A 136 -2.57 4.32 10.54
CA LEU A 136 -1.44 3.42 10.77
C LEU A 136 -0.59 3.24 9.51
N ASN A 137 -1.25 3.05 8.37
CA ASN A 137 -0.60 2.89 7.08
C ASN A 137 -1.47 3.54 6.01
N LYS A 138 -0.85 4.30 5.10
CA LYS A 138 -1.53 4.96 4.01
C LYS A 138 -0.78 4.68 2.72
N LEU A 139 -1.44 3.97 1.82
CA LEU A 139 -1.08 3.86 0.43
C LEU A 139 -2.02 4.75 -0.37
N ILE A 140 -1.46 5.68 -1.13
CA ILE A 140 -2.19 6.41 -2.16
C ILE A 140 -1.23 6.68 -3.32
N GLU A 141 -1.63 6.24 -4.50
CA GLU A 141 -0.80 6.31 -5.70
C GLU A 141 -1.69 6.68 -6.90
N PRO A 142 -1.36 7.74 -7.66
CA PRO A 142 -2.04 8.01 -8.90
C PRO A 142 -1.77 6.88 -9.89
N LEU A 143 -2.83 6.39 -10.52
CA LEU A 143 -2.73 5.39 -11.57
C LEU A 143 -2.15 6.04 -12.84
N PRO A 144 -1.33 5.30 -13.63
CA PRO A 144 -0.83 5.81 -14.90
C PRO A 144 -1.98 6.25 -15.82
N THR A 145 -1.87 7.45 -16.39
CA THR A 145 -2.82 7.99 -17.37
C THR A 145 -2.61 7.41 -18.77
N PHE A 146 -1.46 6.77 -19.01
CA PHE A 146 -1.02 6.23 -20.30
C PHE A 146 -0.96 7.29 -21.41
N GLU A 147 -0.51 8.50 -21.07
CA GLU A 147 -0.25 9.58 -22.04
C GLU A 147 1.20 9.58 -22.56
N GLU A 148 2.10 8.86 -21.89
CA GLU A 148 3.52 8.77 -22.19
C GLU A 148 3.92 7.38 -22.68
N GLY A 149 4.84 7.32 -23.65
CA GLY A 149 5.33 6.08 -24.23
C GLY A 149 5.76 6.19 -25.69
N ASP A 150 6.54 5.20 -26.15
CA ASP A 150 7.06 5.10 -27.51
C ASP A 150 6.21 4.23 -28.45
N LEU A 151 5.14 3.62 -27.92
CA LEU A 151 4.14 2.86 -28.67
C LEU A 151 2.73 3.43 -28.41
N THR A 152 1.98 3.70 -29.48
CA THR A 152 0.56 4.08 -29.40
C THR A 152 -0.33 2.86 -29.66
N ILE A 153 -1.30 2.61 -28.78
CA ILE A 153 -2.28 1.52 -28.90
C ILE A 153 -3.65 2.11 -29.22
N HIS A 154 -4.23 1.65 -30.33
CA HIS A 154 -5.57 2.02 -30.77
C HIS A 154 -6.59 0.93 -30.43
N PHE A 155 -7.78 1.39 -30.04
CA PHE A 155 -8.98 0.58 -29.82
C PHE A 155 -10.03 0.98 -30.85
N ALA A 156 -11.00 0.11 -31.14
CA ALA A 156 -11.97 0.35 -32.20
C ALA A 156 -12.79 1.64 -32.03
N GLU A 157 -13.24 1.95 -30.82
CA GLU A 157 -14.13 3.09 -30.53
C GLU A 157 -13.61 4.01 -29.39
N ASP A 158 -12.47 3.67 -28.78
CA ASP A 158 -11.93 4.41 -27.64
C ASP A 158 -10.72 5.29 -28.00
N THR A 159 -10.44 6.26 -27.14
CA THR A 159 -9.23 7.08 -27.25
C THR A 159 -7.96 6.21 -27.16
N PRO A 160 -6.95 6.47 -28.01
CA PRO A 160 -5.70 5.73 -27.98
C PRO A 160 -4.94 6.01 -26.69
N ILE A 161 -4.10 5.06 -26.30
CA ILE A 161 -3.19 5.19 -25.15
C ILE A 161 -1.74 5.04 -25.62
N ARG A 162 -0.81 5.53 -24.82
CA ARG A 162 0.64 5.41 -25.06
C ARG A 162 1.28 4.58 -23.97
N VAL A 163 2.16 3.69 -24.39
CA VAL A 163 2.87 2.76 -23.50
C VAL A 163 4.34 2.60 -23.90
N TYR A 164 5.16 2.12 -22.98
CA TYR A 164 6.55 1.75 -23.25
C TYR A 164 6.61 0.36 -23.89
N ARG A 165 6.99 0.30 -25.17
CA ARG A 165 7.07 -0.91 -25.98
C ARG A 165 7.92 -1.98 -25.31
N GLU A 166 9.11 -1.60 -24.87
CA GLU A 166 10.08 -2.55 -24.30
C GLU A 166 9.61 -3.11 -22.95
N LEU A 167 8.82 -2.33 -22.19
CA LEU A 167 8.18 -2.81 -20.97
C LEU A 167 7.08 -3.82 -21.30
N LEU A 168 6.19 -3.48 -22.25
CA LEU A 168 5.11 -4.38 -22.67
C LEU A 168 5.67 -5.70 -23.26
N ALA A 169 6.77 -5.61 -24.01
CA ALA A 169 7.46 -6.75 -24.61
C ALA A 169 8.08 -7.71 -23.58
N LEU A 170 8.47 -7.22 -22.40
CA LEU A 170 8.95 -8.08 -21.30
C LEU A 170 7.85 -9.01 -20.78
N PHE A 171 6.61 -8.53 -20.74
CA PHE A 171 5.49 -9.30 -20.22
C PHE A 171 4.82 -10.15 -21.30
N SER A 172 4.78 -9.66 -22.55
CA SER A 172 4.05 -10.28 -23.64
C SER A 172 4.93 -10.51 -24.88
N PRO A 173 5.36 -11.76 -25.14
CA PRO A 173 6.02 -12.12 -26.40
C PRO A 173 5.15 -11.86 -27.63
N TYR A 174 3.83 -12.03 -27.47
CA TYR A 174 2.85 -11.71 -28.50
C TYR A 174 2.91 -10.22 -28.88
N MET A 175 2.83 -9.32 -27.91
CA MET A 175 2.92 -7.88 -28.17
C MET A 175 4.29 -7.47 -28.67
N LYS A 176 5.37 -8.12 -28.22
CA LYS A 176 6.72 -7.91 -28.78
C LYS A 176 6.72 -8.14 -30.29
N GLN A 177 6.15 -9.27 -30.75
CA GLN A 177 6.08 -9.60 -32.18
C GLN A 177 5.15 -8.65 -32.94
N CYS A 178 3.97 -8.35 -32.39
CA CYS A 178 2.98 -7.46 -33.05
C CYS A 178 3.45 -6.01 -33.18
N THR A 179 4.40 -5.59 -32.34
CA THR A 179 4.89 -4.19 -32.30
C THR A 179 6.30 -4.06 -32.87
N GLU A 180 6.88 -5.15 -33.36
CA GLU A 180 8.21 -5.14 -33.97
C GLU A 180 8.18 -4.21 -35.19
N SER A 181 9.02 -3.16 -35.18
CA SER A 181 9.14 -2.10 -36.20
C SER A 181 7.98 -1.10 -36.34
N THR A 182 6.91 -1.17 -35.55
CA THR A 182 5.77 -0.22 -35.65
C THR A 182 5.69 0.72 -34.45
N GLN A 183 5.34 1.99 -34.65
CA GLN A 183 5.08 2.95 -33.55
C GLN A 183 3.61 2.97 -33.13
N ARG A 184 2.74 2.30 -33.90
CA ARG A 184 1.30 2.20 -33.64
C ARG A 184 0.85 0.77 -33.84
N THR A 185 -0.01 0.29 -32.94
CA THR A 185 -0.68 -1.00 -33.05
C THR A 185 -2.17 -0.84 -32.72
N SER A 186 -3.01 -1.72 -33.24
CA SER A 186 -4.43 -1.78 -32.91
C SER A 186 -4.72 -3.11 -32.23
N VAL A 187 -5.53 -3.07 -31.16
CA VAL A 187 -6.01 -4.27 -30.46
C VAL A 187 -7.47 -4.61 -30.84
N GLY A 188 -7.99 -3.99 -31.91
CA GLY A 188 -9.34 -4.23 -32.43
C GLY A 188 -10.43 -3.89 -31.41
N ASP A 189 -11.45 -4.76 -31.35
CA ASP A 189 -12.62 -4.61 -30.47
C ASP A 189 -12.36 -5.11 -29.03
N PHE A 190 -11.10 -5.30 -28.64
CA PHE A 190 -10.79 -5.74 -27.28
C PHE A 190 -11.15 -4.66 -26.26
N PRO A 191 -11.85 -4.98 -25.15
CA PRO A 191 -12.29 -3.97 -24.19
C PRO A 191 -11.12 -3.20 -23.58
N LYS A 192 -11.13 -1.87 -23.74
CA LYS A 192 -10.08 -0.98 -23.23
C LYS A 192 -9.85 -1.13 -21.74
N ASP A 193 -10.91 -1.20 -20.93
CA ASP A 193 -10.80 -1.37 -19.47
C ASP A 193 -10.05 -2.64 -19.07
N ALA A 194 -10.21 -3.73 -19.84
CA ALA A 194 -9.48 -4.97 -19.58
C ALA A 194 -8.01 -4.86 -19.96
N PHE A 195 -7.70 -4.15 -21.05
CA PHE A 195 -6.33 -3.88 -21.45
C PHE A 195 -5.62 -2.98 -20.44
N ILE A 196 -6.28 -1.89 -20.01
CA ILE A 196 -5.79 -0.98 -18.98
C ILE A 196 -5.54 -1.71 -17.66
N GLU A 197 -6.45 -2.61 -17.25
CA GLU A 197 -6.23 -3.40 -16.05
C GLU A 197 -4.93 -4.20 -16.17
N MET A 198 -4.67 -4.88 -17.28
CA MET A 198 -3.39 -5.59 -17.50
C MET A 198 -2.20 -4.62 -17.42
N LEU A 199 -2.31 -3.43 -18.00
CA LEU A 199 -1.24 -2.44 -17.95
C LEU A 199 -0.94 -1.96 -16.53
N TYR A 200 -1.94 -1.82 -15.66
CA TYR A 200 -1.70 -1.49 -14.25
C TYR A 200 -0.83 -2.53 -13.54
N HIS A 201 -0.84 -3.80 -13.97
CA HIS A 201 0.04 -4.84 -13.42
C HIS A 201 1.39 -4.97 -14.15
N ILE A 202 1.55 -4.32 -15.30
CA ILE A 202 2.82 -4.22 -16.04
C ILE A 202 3.61 -2.99 -15.59
N TYR A 203 2.91 -1.88 -15.38
CA TYR A 203 3.45 -0.64 -14.87
C TYR A 203 3.66 -0.72 -13.37
N PRO A 204 4.58 0.09 -12.81
CA PRO A 204 4.86 0.12 -11.39
C PRO A 204 3.67 0.74 -10.64
N THR A 205 2.69 -0.10 -10.30
CA THR A 205 1.56 0.26 -9.46
C THR A 205 1.42 -0.75 -8.33
N LEU A 206 0.97 -0.31 -7.16
CA LEU A 206 0.70 -1.21 -6.03
C LEU A 206 -0.70 -1.85 -6.11
N ARG A 207 -1.24 -1.96 -7.33
CA ARG A 207 -2.59 -2.48 -7.58
C ARG A 207 -2.68 -3.96 -7.23
N PRO A 208 -3.58 -4.37 -6.30
CA PRO A 208 -3.71 -5.78 -5.93
C PRO A 208 -4.29 -6.63 -7.07
N LEU A 209 -3.81 -7.87 -7.23
CA LEU A 209 -4.29 -8.80 -8.28
C LEU A 209 -5.80 -9.06 -8.24
N TYR A 210 -6.40 -9.04 -7.04
CA TYR A 210 -7.83 -9.25 -6.85
C TYR A 210 -8.69 -8.01 -7.17
N ARG A 211 -8.07 -6.86 -7.45
CA ARG A 211 -8.76 -5.58 -7.72
C ARG A 211 -9.75 -5.70 -8.87
N ASN A 212 -9.35 -6.28 -10.00
CA ASN A 212 -10.27 -6.64 -11.07
C ASN A 212 -9.81 -7.93 -11.78
N LEU A 213 -9.83 -9.03 -11.02
CA LEU A 213 -9.33 -10.33 -11.45
C LEU A 213 -9.87 -10.80 -12.80
N ARG A 214 -11.16 -10.54 -13.08
CA ARG A 214 -11.82 -10.94 -14.33
C ARG A 214 -11.21 -10.23 -15.54
N ASN A 215 -11.10 -8.90 -15.48
CA ASN A 215 -10.54 -8.11 -16.58
C ASN A 215 -9.05 -8.39 -16.76
N LEU A 216 -8.31 -8.49 -15.66
CA LEU A 216 -6.89 -8.85 -15.66
C LEU A 216 -6.67 -10.21 -16.32
N ALA A 217 -7.37 -11.26 -15.89
CA ALA A 217 -7.22 -12.60 -16.46
C ALA A 217 -7.59 -12.64 -17.95
N LYS A 218 -8.67 -11.96 -18.34
CA LYS A 218 -9.09 -11.86 -19.75
C LYS A 218 -7.98 -11.27 -20.63
N ALA A 219 -7.41 -10.13 -20.22
CA ALA A 219 -6.36 -9.45 -20.98
C ALA A 219 -5.02 -10.20 -20.93
N ALA A 220 -4.60 -10.67 -19.75
CA ALA A 220 -3.35 -11.40 -19.61
C ALA A 220 -3.31 -12.64 -20.52
N VAL A 221 -4.42 -13.39 -20.63
CA VAL A 221 -4.51 -14.53 -21.55
C VAL A 221 -4.56 -14.09 -23.01
N ALA A 222 -5.39 -13.10 -23.36
CA ALA A 222 -5.56 -12.64 -24.74
C ALA A 222 -4.25 -12.12 -25.35
N PHE A 223 -3.45 -11.40 -24.57
CA PHE A 223 -2.17 -10.85 -24.99
C PHE A 223 -0.98 -11.70 -24.56
N GLN A 224 -1.19 -12.93 -24.09
CA GLN A 224 -0.10 -13.83 -23.67
C GLN A 224 0.90 -13.15 -22.71
N ALA A 225 0.40 -12.40 -21.72
CA ALA A 225 1.22 -11.76 -20.70
C ALA A 225 1.69 -12.82 -19.69
N ILE A 226 2.70 -13.61 -20.06
CA ILE A 226 3.12 -14.83 -19.38
C ILE A 226 3.41 -14.62 -17.89
N PRO A 227 4.14 -13.58 -17.45
CA PRO A 227 4.39 -13.36 -16.02
C PRO A 227 3.10 -13.16 -15.22
N LEU A 228 2.13 -12.43 -15.77
CA LEU A 228 0.85 -12.18 -15.11
C LEU A 228 -0.01 -13.44 -15.08
N ILE A 229 -0.04 -14.23 -16.16
CA ILE A 229 -0.72 -15.53 -16.17
C ILE A 229 -0.16 -16.44 -15.07
N TYR A 230 1.17 -16.45 -14.90
CA TYR A 230 1.82 -17.22 -13.84
C TYR A 230 1.44 -16.72 -12.44
N GLU A 231 1.48 -15.42 -12.17
CA GLU A 231 1.03 -14.86 -10.88
C GLU A 231 -0.45 -15.13 -10.58
N LEU A 232 -1.32 -15.02 -11.58
CA LEU A 232 -2.74 -15.40 -11.44
C LEU A 232 -2.89 -16.88 -11.10
N SER A 233 -2.07 -17.75 -11.71
CA SER A 233 -2.12 -19.19 -11.46
C SER A 233 -1.72 -19.58 -10.04
N LYS A 234 -0.84 -18.80 -9.39
CA LYS A 234 -0.46 -19.00 -7.98
C LYS A 234 -1.64 -18.75 -7.02
N ASN A 235 -2.51 -17.82 -7.38
CA ASN A 235 -3.62 -17.38 -6.55
C ASN A 235 -4.93 -18.17 -6.77
N LEU A 236 -4.93 -19.11 -7.73
CA LEU A 236 -6.04 -20.03 -7.97
C LEU A 236 -5.84 -21.31 -7.13
N PHE A 237 -6.71 -21.53 -6.12
CA PHE A 237 -6.75 -22.79 -5.37
C PHE A 237 -7.09 -23.97 -6.32
N ILE A 238 -6.17 -24.94 -6.37
CA ILE A 238 -6.30 -26.35 -6.83
C ILE A 238 -7.40 -26.60 -7.86
N GLY A 239 -7.09 -26.41 -9.15
CA GLY A 239 -7.97 -26.86 -10.24
C GLY A 239 -7.38 -26.81 -11.65
N VAL A 240 -6.41 -25.93 -11.90
CA VAL A 240 -5.79 -25.75 -13.24
C VAL A 240 -4.27 -25.89 -13.18
N ARG A 241 -3.75 -26.70 -12.25
CA ARG A 241 -2.29 -26.97 -12.13
C ARG A 241 -1.71 -27.83 -13.26
N LEU A 242 -2.55 -28.46 -14.09
CA LEU A 242 -2.12 -29.51 -15.03
C LEU A 242 -1.89 -29.05 -16.49
N LEU A 243 -2.14 -27.79 -16.84
CA LEU A 243 -1.95 -27.29 -18.22
C LEU A 243 -0.72 -26.36 -18.40
N LEU A 244 0.00 -26.02 -17.33
CA LEU A 244 1.03 -24.97 -17.36
C LEU A 244 2.47 -25.48 -17.20
N ILE A 245 2.68 -26.79 -17.07
CA ILE A 245 4.00 -27.36 -16.73
C ILE A 245 4.96 -27.40 -17.95
N SER A 246 4.46 -27.40 -19.19
CA SER A 246 5.33 -27.46 -20.38
C SER A 246 5.96 -26.12 -20.76
N THR A 247 5.31 -24.98 -20.47
CA THR A 247 5.83 -23.64 -20.80
C THR A 247 6.86 -23.13 -19.77
N ILE A 248 6.78 -23.60 -18.52
CA ILE A 248 7.65 -23.16 -17.41
C ILE A 248 9.10 -23.61 -17.58
N VAL A 249 9.33 -24.75 -18.25
CA VAL A 249 10.68 -25.29 -18.46
C VAL A 249 11.46 -24.52 -19.53
N PHE A 250 10.77 -23.96 -20.54
CA PHE A 250 11.41 -23.12 -21.57
C PHE A 250 11.77 -21.72 -21.02
N ILE A 251 10.95 -21.21 -20.09
CA ILE A 251 11.17 -19.93 -19.41
C ILE A 251 12.39 -19.99 -18.48
N TYR A 252 12.62 -21.12 -17.80
CA TYR A 252 13.68 -21.21 -16.79
C TYR A 252 15.11 -21.05 -17.35
N PHE A 253 15.36 -21.48 -18.60
CA PHE A 253 16.69 -21.41 -19.20
C PHE A 253 16.95 -20.09 -19.95
N ASP A 254 15.94 -19.49 -20.58
CA ASP A 254 16.10 -18.21 -21.29
C ASP A 254 16.06 -17.00 -20.32
N ARG A 255 15.30 -17.09 -19.23
CA ARG A 255 15.30 -16.08 -18.15
C ARG A 255 16.56 -16.06 -17.30
N ALA A 256 17.16 -17.22 -17.02
CA ALA A 256 18.39 -17.27 -16.22
C ALA A 256 19.50 -16.39 -16.83
N ALA A 257 19.55 -16.28 -18.16
CA ALA A 257 20.46 -15.42 -18.89
C ALA A 257 20.12 -13.91 -18.83
N GLN A 258 18.86 -13.54 -18.60
CA GLN A 258 18.38 -12.14 -18.58
C GLN A 258 18.19 -11.57 -17.16
N ASP A 259 17.94 -12.42 -16.16
CA ASP A 259 17.48 -12.01 -14.81
C ASP A 259 18.59 -11.84 -13.76
N GLY A 260 19.88 -11.83 -14.16
CA GLY A 260 21.01 -11.63 -13.24
C GLY A 260 21.34 -12.82 -12.31
N VAL A 261 20.63 -13.95 -12.44
CA VAL A 261 20.86 -15.21 -11.70
C VAL A 261 22.29 -15.72 -11.88
N TRP A 262 22.88 -15.54 -13.07
CA TRP A 262 24.30 -15.83 -13.33
C TRP A 262 25.25 -15.07 -12.41
N GLY A 263 24.96 -13.79 -12.14
CA GLY A 263 25.76 -12.98 -11.23
C GLY A 263 25.65 -13.45 -9.77
N HIS A 264 24.50 -13.97 -9.37
CA HIS A 264 24.29 -14.55 -8.04
C HIS A 264 25.02 -15.90 -7.86
N LEU A 265 24.97 -16.76 -8.88
CA LEU A 265 25.70 -18.03 -8.88
C LEU A 265 27.21 -17.80 -8.77
N ILE A 266 27.77 -16.89 -9.59
CA ILE A 266 29.21 -16.57 -9.57
C ILE A 266 29.68 -16.10 -8.18
N LYS A 267 28.85 -15.35 -7.46
CA LYS A 267 29.14 -14.89 -6.09
C LYS A 267 29.11 -16.00 -5.04
N LEU A 268 28.37 -17.09 -5.27
CA LEU A 268 28.38 -18.29 -4.41
C LEU A 268 29.60 -19.19 -4.67
N GLY A 269 30.62 -18.69 -5.38
CA GLY A 269 31.82 -19.45 -5.75
C GLY A 269 31.63 -20.34 -6.97
N PHE A 270 30.57 -20.12 -7.74
CA PHE A 270 30.34 -20.86 -8.97
C PHE A 270 31.25 -20.32 -10.09
N GLU A 271 32.33 -21.05 -10.37
CA GLU A 271 33.17 -20.76 -11.53
C GLU A 271 32.54 -21.37 -12.80
N PRO A 272 31.95 -20.57 -13.70
CA PRO A 272 31.17 -21.11 -14.82
C PRO A 272 32.05 -21.81 -15.86
N GLU A 273 33.29 -21.35 -16.02
CA GLU A 273 34.29 -21.97 -16.90
C GLU A 273 34.71 -23.35 -16.37
N THR A 274 34.79 -23.51 -15.06
CA THR A 274 35.17 -24.74 -14.36
C THR A 274 33.99 -25.73 -14.28
N PHE A 275 32.76 -25.23 -14.14
CA PHE A 275 31.55 -26.05 -14.01
C PHE A 275 30.96 -26.52 -15.35
N PHE A 276 30.93 -25.66 -16.37
CA PHE A 276 30.41 -26.02 -17.71
C PHE A 276 31.51 -26.42 -18.69
N GLY A 277 32.78 -26.19 -18.35
CA GLY A 277 33.90 -26.32 -19.25
C GLY A 277 34.12 -25.06 -20.09
N ALA A 278 35.39 -24.77 -20.39
CA ALA A 278 35.83 -23.57 -21.10
C ALA A 278 35.14 -23.35 -22.45
N GLU A 279 34.74 -24.43 -23.10
CA GLU A 279 34.08 -24.37 -24.40
C GLU A 279 32.61 -23.91 -24.31
N ILE A 280 31.85 -24.35 -23.30
CA ILE A 280 30.46 -23.90 -23.08
C ILE A 280 30.44 -22.45 -22.59
N TYR A 281 31.35 -22.09 -21.68
CA TYR A 281 31.46 -20.71 -21.18
C TYR A 281 31.76 -19.72 -22.30
N ARG A 282 32.76 -20.00 -23.16
CA ARG A 282 33.16 -19.08 -24.24
C ARG A 282 32.22 -19.09 -25.44
N ARG A 283 31.53 -20.20 -25.74
CA ARG A 283 30.65 -20.32 -26.93
C ARG A 283 29.18 -20.06 -26.66
N LEU A 284 28.72 -20.11 -25.41
CA LEU A 284 27.31 -19.90 -25.05
C LEU A 284 27.10 -18.80 -24.02
N VAL A 285 27.87 -18.77 -22.93
CA VAL A 285 27.69 -17.77 -21.84
C VAL A 285 28.21 -16.38 -22.24
N CYS A 286 29.44 -16.27 -22.76
CA CYS A 286 29.96 -14.99 -23.24
C CYS A 286 29.11 -14.39 -24.39
N PRO A 287 28.65 -15.17 -25.39
CA PRO A 287 27.73 -14.67 -26.41
C PRO A 287 26.35 -14.28 -25.87
N ALA A 288 25.83 -14.90 -24.81
CA ALA A 288 24.58 -14.48 -24.17
C ALA A 288 24.72 -13.14 -23.42
N ILE A 289 25.86 -12.91 -22.76
CA ILE A 289 26.19 -11.60 -22.15
C ILE A 289 26.36 -10.54 -23.24
N LEU A 290 27.07 -10.87 -24.32
CA LEU A 290 27.21 -9.99 -25.48
C LEU A 290 25.86 -9.74 -26.16
N ALA A 291 25.00 -10.75 -26.31
CA ALA A 291 23.65 -10.62 -26.86
C ALA A 291 22.75 -9.74 -25.98
N SER A 292 22.91 -9.80 -24.65
CA SER A 292 22.25 -8.88 -23.73
C SER A 292 22.76 -7.44 -23.88
N SER A 293 24.06 -7.24 -24.09
CA SER A 293 24.67 -5.92 -24.37
C SER A 293 24.32 -5.36 -25.77
N LEU A 294 24.02 -6.25 -26.73
CA LEU A 294 23.62 -5.93 -28.10
C LEU A 294 22.09 -5.88 -28.28
N ASN A 295 21.33 -6.24 -27.24
CA ASN A 295 19.88 -6.17 -27.26
C ASN A 295 19.47 -4.71 -27.27
N LYS A 296 18.91 -4.24 -28.40
CA LYS A 296 18.45 -2.85 -28.58
C LYS A 296 17.40 -2.43 -27.54
N SER A 297 16.76 -3.40 -26.88
CA SER A 297 15.82 -3.20 -25.78
C SER A 297 16.49 -2.80 -24.46
N ASN A 298 17.81 -2.97 -24.33
CA ASN A 298 18.57 -2.65 -23.13
C ASN A 298 19.25 -1.28 -23.22
N ILE A 299 19.41 -0.63 -22.08
CA ILE A 299 20.17 0.59 -21.88
C ILE A 299 21.31 0.33 -20.90
N THR A 300 22.47 0.95 -21.16
CA THR A 300 23.62 0.87 -20.25
C THR A 300 23.46 1.91 -19.15
N LEU A 301 23.35 1.42 -17.91
CA LEU A 301 23.36 2.20 -16.69
C LEU A 301 24.76 2.11 -16.06
N ILE A 302 25.45 3.23 -15.88
CA ILE A 302 26.79 3.30 -15.28
C ILE A 302 26.65 3.76 -13.84
N PHE A 303 27.10 2.91 -12.91
CA PHE A 303 27.13 3.22 -11.48
C PHE A 303 28.52 2.90 -10.91
N ARG A 304 29.18 3.90 -10.33
CA ARG A 304 30.59 3.85 -9.87
C ARG A 304 31.56 3.28 -10.92
N ARG A 305 31.39 3.66 -12.20
CA ARG A 305 32.16 3.18 -13.36
C ARG A 305 31.88 1.72 -13.78
N THR A 306 30.96 1.04 -13.10
CA THR A 306 30.51 -0.30 -13.49
C THR A 306 29.30 -0.17 -14.41
N PRO A 307 29.31 -0.77 -15.61
CA PRO A 307 28.16 -0.82 -16.49
C PRO A 307 27.18 -1.93 -16.06
N PHE A 308 25.90 -1.60 -16.09
CA PHE A 308 24.76 -2.49 -15.87
C PHE A 308 23.85 -2.41 -17.10
N TYR A 309 23.41 -3.55 -17.62
CA TYR A 309 22.52 -3.60 -18.78
C TYR A 309 21.10 -3.88 -18.31
N VAL A 310 20.20 -2.93 -18.51
CA VAL A 310 18.83 -2.98 -17.98
C VAL A 310 17.85 -2.74 -19.10
N ASN A 311 16.68 -3.37 -19.07
CA ASN A 311 15.62 -3.08 -20.04
C ASN A 311 15.24 -1.59 -19.99
N ARG A 312 15.20 -0.96 -21.16
CA ARG A 312 14.95 0.47 -21.30
C ARG A 312 13.56 0.86 -20.76
N GLY A 313 12.55 0.04 -21.01
CA GLY A 313 11.17 0.28 -20.57
C GLY A 313 11.05 0.32 -19.04
N LEU A 314 11.77 -0.56 -18.33
CA LEU A 314 11.81 -0.55 -16.86
C LEU A 314 12.41 0.77 -16.33
N ILE A 315 13.53 1.21 -16.89
CA ILE A 315 14.15 2.46 -16.45
C ILE A 315 13.29 3.68 -16.82
N GLN A 316 12.67 3.68 -18.00
CA GLN A 316 11.81 4.76 -18.47
C GLN A 316 10.56 4.93 -17.61
N VAL A 317 9.92 3.84 -17.21
CA VAL A 317 8.67 3.90 -16.44
C VAL A 317 8.88 4.44 -15.01
N HIS A 318 10.07 4.26 -14.44
CA HIS A 318 10.42 4.83 -13.14
C HIS A 318 10.97 6.27 -13.21
N GLY A 319 11.33 6.74 -14.41
CA GLY A 319 11.84 8.08 -14.66
C GLY A 319 13.35 8.11 -14.87
N THR A 320 13.77 8.94 -15.83
CA THR A 320 15.18 9.07 -16.25
C THR A 320 15.79 10.46 -16.00
N SER A 321 15.01 11.39 -15.44
CA SER A 321 15.37 12.81 -15.31
C SER A 321 16.60 13.08 -14.46
N LYS A 322 16.90 12.21 -13.48
CA LYS A 322 18.04 12.33 -12.56
C LYS A 322 19.32 11.67 -13.06
N PHE A 323 19.27 10.93 -14.17
CA PHE A 323 20.47 10.36 -14.77
C PHE A 323 21.15 11.38 -15.67
N THR A 324 22.48 11.42 -15.61
CA THR A 324 23.24 12.16 -16.63
C THR A 324 23.36 11.30 -17.88
N VAL A 325 22.94 11.81 -19.03
CA VAL A 325 23.01 11.08 -20.31
C VAL A 325 24.32 11.40 -21.02
N THR A 326 25.09 10.38 -21.40
CA THR A 326 26.33 10.56 -22.18
C THR A 326 26.03 10.79 -23.66
N SER A 327 27.04 11.22 -24.42
CA SER A 327 26.97 11.31 -25.89
C SER A 327 26.55 9.99 -26.55
N ASP A 328 26.91 8.88 -25.92
CA ASP A 328 26.65 7.52 -26.42
C ASP A 328 25.28 6.99 -25.97
N GLY A 329 24.48 7.80 -25.26
CA GLY A 329 23.16 7.43 -24.77
C GLY A 329 23.15 6.57 -23.51
N HIS A 330 24.29 6.44 -22.82
CA HIS A 330 24.36 5.74 -21.52
C HIS A 330 23.82 6.62 -20.40
N LEU A 331 23.21 5.99 -19.39
CA LEU A 331 22.71 6.65 -18.19
C LEU A 331 23.75 6.57 -17.08
N HIS A 332 24.19 7.70 -16.54
CA HIS A 332 25.03 7.74 -15.34
C HIS A 332 24.17 7.94 -14.10
N ALA A 333 24.17 6.94 -13.22
CA ALA A 333 23.50 6.99 -11.93
C ALA A 333 24.29 7.80 -10.91
N LEU A 334 23.56 8.50 -10.04
CA LEU A 334 24.14 9.25 -8.93
C LEU A 334 24.66 8.28 -7.86
N PHE A 335 25.84 8.59 -7.32
CA PHE A 335 26.39 7.92 -6.13
C PHE A 335 26.66 8.99 -5.07
N THR A 336 25.71 9.14 -4.16
CA THR A 336 25.71 10.15 -3.10
C THR A 336 26.52 9.69 -1.89
N ARG A 337 26.87 10.64 -1.03
CA ARG A 337 27.52 10.35 0.26
C ARG A 337 26.60 9.50 1.15
N GLU A 338 25.31 9.74 1.09
CA GLU A 338 24.28 8.95 1.76
C GLU A 338 24.34 7.47 1.37
N MET A 339 24.45 7.19 0.07
CA MET A 339 24.57 5.83 -0.44
C MET A 339 25.87 5.17 0.05
N GLU A 340 26.98 5.92 0.03
CA GLU A 340 28.26 5.46 0.56
C GLU A 340 28.17 5.12 2.06
N GLU A 341 27.57 5.99 2.87
CA GLU A 341 27.39 5.79 4.31
C GLU A 341 26.52 4.56 4.62
N GLN A 342 25.40 4.36 3.91
CA GLN A 342 24.55 3.19 4.11
C GLN A 342 25.25 1.89 3.70
N CYS A 343 25.98 1.90 2.59
CA CYS A 343 26.76 0.74 2.19
C CYS A 343 27.88 0.45 3.21
N ALA A 344 28.59 1.46 3.70
CA ALA A 344 29.65 1.28 4.69
C ALA A 344 29.12 0.72 6.01
N LYS A 345 27.98 1.25 6.51
CA LYS A 345 27.34 0.77 7.75
C LYS A 345 26.97 -0.72 7.69
N GLY A 346 26.50 -1.19 6.54
CA GLY A 346 26.13 -2.59 6.34
C GLY A 346 27.25 -3.49 5.80
N ALA A 347 28.48 -2.98 5.63
CA ALA A 347 29.56 -3.66 4.91
C ALA A 347 29.13 -4.16 3.51
N LEU A 348 28.29 -3.38 2.82
CA LEU A 348 27.68 -3.72 1.54
C LEU A 348 28.54 -3.23 0.38
N ILE A 349 28.56 -3.99 -0.71
CA ILE A 349 29.14 -3.55 -1.98
C ILE A 349 28.04 -2.83 -2.78
N PRO A 350 28.18 -1.53 -3.13
CA PRO A 350 27.11 -0.76 -3.77
C PRO A 350 26.57 -1.37 -5.06
N GLY A 351 27.43 -2.00 -5.87
CA GLY A 351 27.01 -2.67 -7.09
C GLY A 351 26.07 -3.86 -6.83
N GLU A 352 26.18 -4.53 -5.69
CA GLU A 352 25.31 -5.64 -5.33
C GLU A 352 23.92 -5.18 -4.91
N VAL A 353 23.86 -4.06 -4.18
CA VAL A 353 22.60 -3.37 -3.86
C VAL A 353 21.88 -3.02 -5.16
N LEU A 354 22.60 -2.44 -6.13
CA LEU A 354 22.01 -2.06 -7.40
C LEU A 354 21.55 -3.29 -8.21
N VAL A 355 22.30 -4.39 -8.23
CA VAL A 355 21.86 -5.65 -8.87
C VAL A 355 20.58 -6.16 -8.21
N ALA A 356 20.54 -6.25 -6.88
CA ALA A 356 19.36 -6.74 -6.17
C ALA A 356 18.14 -5.86 -6.44
N LEU A 357 18.32 -4.54 -6.42
CA LEU A 357 17.28 -3.58 -6.76
C LEU A 357 16.79 -3.78 -8.20
N LEU A 358 17.68 -3.76 -9.18
CA LEU A 358 17.31 -3.89 -10.60
C LEU A 358 16.66 -5.24 -10.91
N CYS A 359 17.18 -6.34 -10.37
CA CYS A 359 16.56 -7.66 -10.51
C CYS A 359 15.14 -7.69 -9.94
N SER A 360 14.88 -6.97 -8.84
CA SER A 360 13.53 -6.92 -8.25
C SER A 360 12.50 -6.20 -9.14
N LEU A 361 12.94 -5.37 -10.09
CA LEU A 361 12.07 -4.67 -11.05
C LEU A 361 11.62 -5.56 -12.22
N TYR A 362 12.33 -6.66 -12.49
CA TYR A 362 11.96 -7.56 -13.57
C TYR A 362 10.72 -8.39 -13.21
N PRO A 363 9.91 -8.83 -14.20
CA PRO A 363 8.74 -9.64 -13.91
C PRO A 363 9.13 -10.96 -13.24
N LEU A 364 8.55 -11.25 -12.07
CA LEU A 364 8.91 -12.38 -11.19
C LEU A 364 10.30 -12.27 -10.53
N GLY A 365 10.88 -11.08 -10.53
CA GLY A 365 12.14 -10.79 -9.86
C GLY A 365 12.08 -11.09 -8.35
N PRO A 366 13.21 -11.46 -7.74
CA PRO A 366 13.26 -11.68 -6.30
C PRO A 366 13.04 -10.36 -5.55
N GLN A 367 12.45 -10.44 -4.35
CA GLN A 367 12.41 -9.29 -3.46
C GLN A 367 13.83 -8.84 -3.09
N VAL A 368 14.00 -7.53 -2.89
CA VAL A 368 15.27 -6.98 -2.40
C VAL A 368 15.54 -7.53 -0.99
N PRO A 369 16.68 -8.18 -0.75
CA PRO A 369 17.06 -8.67 0.58
C PRO A 369 17.02 -7.57 1.64
N THR A 370 16.61 -7.91 2.86
CA THR A 370 16.32 -6.91 3.89
C THR A 370 17.53 -6.03 4.25
N HIS A 371 18.73 -6.62 4.29
CA HIS A 371 19.99 -5.92 4.53
C HIS A 371 20.37 -4.91 3.42
N PHE A 372 19.79 -5.02 2.22
CA PHE A 372 19.99 -4.05 1.13
C PHE A 372 18.93 -2.94 1.10
N LEU A 373 17.81 -3.06 1.82
CA LEU A 373 16.67 -2.15 1.68
C LEU A 373 17.02 -0.69 1.93
N ARG A 374 17.77 -0.38 2.99
CA ARG A 374 18.15 1.01 3.31
C ARG A 374 18.96 1.65 2.18
N ALA A 375 19.98 0.95 1.68
CA ALA A 375 20.80 1.46 0.58
C ALA A 375 19.99 1.55 -0.74
N ALA A 376 19.12 0.58 -1.00
CA ALA A 376 18.21 0.63 -2.16
C ALA A 376 17.23 1.81 -2.08
N ILE A 377 16.69 2.12 -0.89
CA ILE A 377 15.84 3.29 -0.65
C ILE A 377 16.58 4.59 -0.95
N VAL A 378 17.85 4.73 -0.52
CA VAL A 378 18.66 5.91 -0.85
C VAL A 378 18.79 6.06 -2.37
N PHE A 379 19.13 4.96 -3.08
CA PHE A 379 19.22 4.99 -4.53
C PHE A 379 17.90 5.43 -5.18
N CYS A 380 16.77 4.86 -4.76
CA CYS A 380 15.45 5.24 -5.28
C CYS A 380 15.11 6.71 -4.97
N HIS A 381 15.45 7.19 -3.77
CA HIS A 381 15.25 8.58 -3.38
C HIS A 381 16.05 9.54 -4.26
N ASP A 382 17.34 9.25 -4.49
CA ASP A 382 18.23 10.11 -5.29
C ASP A 382 17.81 10.22 -6.76
N HIS A 383 17.03 9.25 -7.26
CA HIS A 383 16.55 9.19 -8.64
C HIS A 383 15.05 9.50 -8.78
N ASP A 384 14.38 9.97 -7.72
CA ASP A 384 12.93 10.23 -7.67
C ASP A 384 12.06 9.01 -8.01
N TRP A 385 12.56 7.79 -7.78
CA TRP A 385 11.82 6.53 -8.00
C TRP A 385 10.86 6.24 -6.85
N ASN A 386 9.89 7.13 -6.66
CA ASN A 386 8.98 7.14 -5.50
C ASN A 386 8.18 5.84 -5.36
N HIS A 387 7.75 5.23 -6.46
CA HIS A 387 7.02 3.96 -6.42
C HIS A 387 7.85 2.84 -5.77
N VAL A 388 9.07 2.62 -6.27
CA VAL A 388 9.96 1.59 -5.75
C VAL A 388 10.38 1.93 -4.32
N LYS A 389 10.62 3.21 -4.03
CA LYS A 389 10.90 3.69 -2.67
C LYS A 389 9.79 3.29 -1.69
N ASN A 390 8.52 3.51 -2.05
CA ASN A 390 7.36 3.16 -1.23
C ASN A 390 7.22 1.64 -1.06
N GLN A 391 7.48 0.85 -2.11
CA GLN A 391 7.49 -0.61 -2.02
C GLN A 391 8.58 -1.12 -1.05
N LEU A 392 9.79 -0.59 -1.16
CA LEU A 392 10.92 -0.93 -0.27
C LEU A 392 10.66 -0.48 1.17
N GLU A 393 10.03 0.68 1.37
CA GLU A 393 9.57 1.14 2.68
C GLU A 393 8.65 0.10 3.33
N GLN A 394 7.65 -0.42 2.61
CA GLN A 394 6.73 -1.43 3.15
C GLN A 394 7.44 -2.74 3.54
N ASN A 395 8.48 -3.13 2.82
CA ASN A 395 9.31 -4.28 3.19
C ASN A 395 10.12 -3.99 4.45
N LEU A 396 10.67 -2.78 4.58
CA LEU A 396 11.46 -2.36 5.74
C LEU A 396 10.61 -2.25 7.01
N LEU A 397 9.33 -1.91 6.90
CA LEU A 397 8.39 -1.84 8.02
C LEU A 397 8.22 -3.17 8.77
N GLN A 398 8.46 -4.30 8.10
CA GLN A 398 8.35 -5.64 8.68
C GLN A 398 9.45 -5.94 9.71
N GLU A 399 10.51 -5.13 9.80
CA GLU A 399 11.57 -5.27 10.79
C GLU A 399 11.33 -4.33 11.99
N PRO A 400 10.74 -4.83 13.10
CA PRO A 400 10.67 -4.03 14.33
C PRO A 400 12.09 -3.75 14.86
N PRO A 401 12.33 -2.56 15.45
CA PRO A 401 13.62 -2.26 16.05
C PRO A 401 13.85 -3.12 17.29
N GLU A 402 15.06 -3.64 17.44
CA GLU A 402 15.45 -4.51 18.56
C GLU A 402 16.09 -3.74 19.72
N SER A 403 16.43 -2.46 19.52
CA SER A 403 17.08 -1.61 20.51
C SER A 403 16.70 -0.14 20.37
N CYS A 404 16.97 0.66 21.41
CA CYS A 404 16.77 2.11 21.40
C CYS A 404 17.59 2.80 20.29
N ASP A 405 18.83 2.38 20.05
CA ASP A 405 19.68 2.94 18.99
C ASP A 405 19.11 2.64 17.60
N VAL A 406 18.65 1.41 17.36
CA VAL A 406 18.02 1.02 16.08
C VAL A 406 16.72 1.79 15.87
N TYR A 407 15.91 1.97 16.93
CA TYR A 407 14.68 2.75 16.87
C TYR A 407 14.93 4.22 16.52
N ARG A 408 15.90 4.87 17.18
CA ARG A 408 16.34 6.23 16.85
C ARG A 408 16.82 6.33 15.41
N ASP A 409 17.68 5.42 14.98
CA ASP A 409 18.25 5.42 13.63
C ASP A 409 17.18 5.20 12.56
N GLN A 410 16.15 4.39 12.85
CA GLN A 410 14.98 4.21 11.99
C GLN A 410 14.20 5.53 11.81
N ILE A 411 13.97 6.29 12.89
CA ILE A 411 13.28 7.58 12.82
C ILE A 411 14.09 8.59 12.01
N ILE A 412 15.38 8.74 12.31
CA ILE A 412 16.26 9.69 11.58
C ILE A 412 16.33 9.33 10.09
N PHE A 413 16.42 8.03 9.78
CA PHE A 413 16.39 7.56 8.40
C PHE A 413 15.07 7.89 7.71
N ALA A 414 13.93 7.68 8.39
CA ALA A 414 12.62 7.98 7.84
C ALA A 414 12.42 9.48 7.57
N GLU A 415 12.88 10.36 8.46
CA GLU A 415 12.85 11.81 8.24
C GLU A 415 13.74 12.23 7.06
N LYS A 416 14.96 11.68 6.98
CA LYS A 416 15.95 12.07 5.97
C LYS A 416 15.50 11.72 4.54
N PHE A 417 14.75 10.63 4.35
CA PHE A 417 14.36 10.12 3.03
C PHE A 417 12.85 10.22 2.72
N ASP A 418 12.11 11.01 3.52
CA ASP A 418 10.65 11.21 3.44
C ASP A 418 9.88 9.87 3.39
N LEU A 419 10.16 8.99 4.35
CA LEU A 419 9.48 7.70 4.52
C LEU A 419 8.33 7.85 5.52
N ARG A 420 7.19 8.33 5.04
CA ARG A 420 6.07 8.75 5.89
C ARG A 420 5.41 7.59 6.63
N ASN A 421 5.30 6.42 6.02
CA ASN A 421 4.70 5.25 6.67
C ASN A 421 5.64 4.73 7.76
N MET A 422 6.95 4.70 7.48
CA MET A 422 7.98 4.35 8.45
C MET A 422 7.98 5.29 9.64
N LEU A 423 7.90 6.59 9.41
CA LEU A 423 7.83 7.59 10.46
C LEU A 423 6.56 7.42 11.31
N SER A 424 5.39 7.29 10.67
CA SER A 424 4.11 7.11 11.37
C SER A 424 4.11 5.86 12.26
N ILE A 425 4.59 4.73 11.72
CA ILE A 425 4.68 3.48 12.48
C ILE A 425 5.70 3.58 13.61
N CYS A 426 6.85 4.22 13.40
CA CYS A 426 7.82 4.43 14.48
C CYS A 426 7.22 5.27 15.62
N ILE A 427 6.51 6.35 15.30
CA ILE A 427 5.80 7.19 16.27
C ILE A 427 4.75 6.37 17.03
N GLN A 428 3.97 5.54 16.34
CA GLN A 428 2.96 4.67 16.98
C GLN A 428 3.59 3.61 17.88
N ARG A 429 4.74 3.06 17.50
CA ARG A 429 5.48 2.10 18.33
C ARG A 429 5.93 2.73 19.67
N ALA A 430 6.07 4.05 19.78
CA ALA A 430 6.39 4.74 21.03
C ALA A 430 5.33 4.53 22.13
N GLU A 431 4.08 4.43 21.73
CA GLU A 431 2.98 4.12 22.64
C GLU A 431 2.89 2.61 22.96
N ALA A 432 3.56 1.80 22.14
CA ALA A 432 3.35 0.37 22.10
C ALA A 432 4.64 -0.45 22.26
N SER A 433 4.98 -1.26 21.25
CA SER A 433 6.08 -2.25 21.30
C SER A 433 7.45 -1.64 21.59
N CYS A 434 7.62 -0.34 21.34
CA CYS A 434 8.86 0.40 21.58
C CYS A 434 8.71 1.42 22.70
N ASN A 435 7.71 1.29 23.59
CA ASN A 435 7.49 2.23 24.69
C ASN A 435 8.71 2.36 25.62
N ALA A 436 9.39 1.24 25.92
CA ALA A 436 10.63 1.27 26.70
C ALA A 436 11.73 2.07 25.96
N PHE A 437 11.90 1.83 24.66
CA PHE A 437 12.88 2.52 23.83
C PHE A 437 12.57 4.00 23.67
N ALA A 438 11.31 4.38 23.47
CA ALA A 438 10.90 5.77 23.37
C ALA A 438 11.12 6.52 24.69
N ASN A 439 10.79 5.90 25.83
CA ASN A 439 11.07 6.46 27.16
C ASN A 439 12.57 6.63 27.42
N GLU A 440 13.40 5.68 26.98
CA GLU A 440 14.86 5.80 27.05
C GLU A 440 15.37 6.94 26.16
N LEU A 441 14.93 6.97 24.89
CA LEU A 441 15.35 7.93 23.88
C LEU A 441 15.09 9.37 24.33
N VAL A 442 13.91 9.67 24.88
CA VAL A 442 13.56 11.03 25.37
C VAL A 442 14.52 11.56 26.44
N ARG A 443 15.21 10.68 27.18
CA ARG A 443 16.17 11.05 28.21
C ARG A 443 17.60 11.23 27.68
N ARG A 444 17.87 10.87 26.43
CA ARG A 444 19.20 10.94 25.81
C ARG A 444 19.40 12.29 25.10
N GLU A 445 20.64 12.75 25.06
CA GLU A 445 21.01 14.01 24.38
C GLU A 445 20.79 13.94 22.87
N ASP A 446 20.95 12.75 22.29
CA ASP A 446 20.81 12.48 20.86
C ASP A 446 19.35 12.47 20.38
N PHE A 447 18.36 12.58 21.28
CA PHE A 447 16.98 12.86 20.89
C PHE A 447 16.88 14.17 20.10
N ASN A 448 17.76 15.15 20.38
CA ASN A 448 17.82 16.42 19.66
C ASN A 448 18.23 16.29 18.17
N LEU A 449 18.70 15.12 17.73
CA LEU A 449 18.96 14.83 16.32
C LEU A 449 17.67 14.61 15.51
N ILE A 450 16.56 14.33 16.17
CA ILE A 450 15.23 14.16 15.56
C ILE A 450 14.55 15.53 15.46
N SER A 451 13.82 15.77 14.36
CA SER A 451 13.12 17.05 14.17
C SER A 451 12.16 17.37 15.32
N SER A 452 11.97 18.66 15.64
CA SER A 452 11.05 19.09 16.71
C SER A 452 9.64 18.53 16.51
N LYS A 453 9.13 18.57 15.28
CA LYS A 453 7.80 18.05 14.93
C LYS A 453 7.65 16.57 15.32
N THR A 454 8.63 15.73 14.97
CA THR A 454 8.58 14.31 15.29
C THR A 454 8.76 14.06 16.78
N ARG A 455 9.59 14.85 17.46
CA ARG A 455 9.74 14.77 18.92
C ARG A 455 8.43 15.07 19.63
N ASP A 456 7.72 16.13 19.22
CA ASP A 456 6.42 16.49 19.78
C ASP A 456 5.42 15.34 19.60
N LEU A 457 5.40 14.70 18.43
CA LEU A 457 4.56 13.54 18.17
C LEU A 457 4.92 12.34 19.06
N ILE A 458 6.21 12.04 19.26
CA ILE A 458 6.65 10.95 20.17
C ILE A 458 6.22 11.25 21.61
N MET A 459 6.41 12.48 22.09
CA MET A 459 6.03 12.91 23.42
C MET A 459 4.51 12.84 23.63
N ASP A 460 3.74 13.26 22.63
CA ASP A 460 2.29 13.10 22.64
C ASP A 460 1.89 11.63 22.75
N ARG A 461 2.49 10.74 21.94
CA ARG A 461 2.19 9.30 21.97
C ARG A 461 2.52 8.62 23.29
N LEU A 462 3.58 9.05 23.98
CA LEU A 462 3.90 8.55 25.32
C LEU A 462 2.82 8.89 26.36
N CYS A 463 2.02 9.93 26.12
CA CYS A 463 0.99 10.43 27.03
C CYS A 463 -0.46 10.15 26.55
N SER A 464 -0.67 9.70 25.30
CA SER A 464 -1.99 9.74 24.66
C SER A 464 -2.98 8.64 25.10
N GLY A 465 -2.52 7.54 25.69
CA GLY A 465 -3.38 6.48 26.23
C GLY A 465 -4.29 5.80 25.17
N TRP A 466 -3.91 5.86 23.90
CA TRP A 466 -4.44 5.04 22.80
C TRP A 466 -3.96 3.58 22.83
N GLY A 467 -2.82 3.36 23.48
CA GLY A 467 -2.27 2.05 23.77
C GLY A 467 -3.29 1.16 24.47
N LEU A 468 -3.48 -0.03 23.92
CA LEU A 468 -4.22 -1.10 24.58
C LEU A 468 -3.40 -1.64 25.75
N GLU A 469 -4.03 -2.34 26.68
CA GLU A 469 -3.40 -2.82 27.92
C GLU A 469 -1.93 -3.29 27.71
N PRO A 470 -0.98 -2.90 28.59
CA PRO A 470 0.45 -3.18 28.51
C PRO A 470 0.86 -4.63 28.15
N LYS A 471 -0.04 -5.59 28.39
CA LYS A 471 0.17 -7.02 28.17
C LYS A 471 -0.02 -7.48 26.71
N HIS A 472 -0.70 -6.71 25.86
CA HIS A 472 -1.08 -7.10 24.48
C HIS A 472 -0.51 -6.16 23.39
N VAL A 473 0.49 -5.36 23.78
CA VAL A 473 0.98 -4.15 23.10
C VAL A 473 1.88 -4.41 21.89
N ASN A 474 2.35 -5.63 21.71
CA ASN A 474 3.47 -5.90 20.79
C ASN A 474 3.16 -5.80 19.29
N LYS A 475 1.94 -5.45 18.85
CA LYS A 475 1.59 -5.50 17.42
C LYS A 475 0.67 -4.39 16.90
N LEU A 476 0.52 -3.21 17.51
CA LEU A 476 -0.40 -2.20 16.95
C LEU A 476 -0.04 -1.77 15.50
N GLY A 477 1.24 -1.57 15.19
CA GLY A 477 1.71 -1.27 13.83
C GLY A 477 1.80 -2.48 12.89
N THR A 478 1.53 -3.69 13.38
CA THR A 478 1.58 -4.96 12.62
C THR A 478 0.30 -5.80 12.81
N ARG A 479 -0.76 -5.21 13.38
CA ARG A 479 -2.03 -5.87 13.64
C ARG A 479 -2.79 -5.93 12.32
N GLU A 480 -3.28 -7.12 12.00
CA GLU A 480 -4.13 -7.29 10.83
C GLU A 480 -5.45 -6.54 11.06
N PRO A 481 -5.94 -5.80 10.06
CA PRO A 481 -7.24 -5.14 10.16
C PRO A 481 -8.36 -6.14 10.41
N THR A 482 -9.34 -5.75 11.22
CA THR A 482 -10.50 -6.59 11.51
C THR A 482 -11.35 -6.86 10.26
N SER A 483 -11.88 -8.08 10.15
CA SER A 483 -12.89 -8.44 9.15
C SER A 483 -14.32 -8.12 9.63
N PHE A 484 -14.50 -7.88 10.94
CA PHE A 484 -15.79 -7.58 11.55
C PHE A 484 -16.24 -6.15 11.28
N ARG A 485 -16.97 -5.99 10.18
CA ARG A 485 -17.54 -4.71 9.74
C ARG A 485 -18.96 -4.44 10.24
N GLU A 486 -19.65 -5.45 10.77
CA GLU A 486 -20.97 -5.32 11.39
C GLU A 486 -20.80 -5.23 12.91
N ARG A 487 -21.19 -4.09 13.49
CA ARG A 487 -20.91 -3.73 14.89
C ARG A 487 -22.16 -3.15 15.56
N GLN A 488 -22.18 -3.18 16.88
CA GLN A 488 -23.22 -2.56 17.71
C GLN A 488 -22.61 -1.45 18.55
N ILE A 489 -23.36 -0.37 18.74
CA ILE A 489 -23.00 0.73 19.64
C ILE A 489 -24.21 1.15 20.49
N GLY A 490 -23.96 1.33 21.79
CA GLY A 490 -24.94 1.85 22.75
C GLY A 490 -24.24 2.60 23.87
N LEU A 491 -25.00 3.21 24.78
CA LEU A 491 -24.42 4.06 25.85
C LEU A 491 -23.53 3.30 26.85
N THR A 492 -23.78 2.00 27.03
CA THR A 492 -23.06 1.16 28.00
C THR A 492 -21.85 0.44 27.40
N GLY A 493 -21.84 0.19 26.08
CA GLY A 493 -20.77 -0.47 25.35
C GLY A 493 -21.11 -0.70 23.88
N GLY A 494 -20.18 -1.32 23.15
CA GLY A 494 -20.29 -1.67 21.74
C GLY A 494 -19.31 -2.77 21.37
N GLY A 495 -19.29 -3.16 20.10
CA GLY A 495 -18.41 -4.23 19.60
C GLY A 495 -18.98 -4.97 18.39
N PRO A 496 -18.31 -6.03 17.90
CA PRO A 496 -18.78 -6.84 16.79
C PRO A 496 -20.11 -7.54 17.11
N GLN A 497 -21.02 -7.63 16.13
CA GLN A 497 -22.22 -8.47 16.28
C GLN A 497 -21.81 -9.95 16.34
N CYS A 498 -22.06 -10.62 17.48
CA CYS A 498 -21.82 -12.06 17.60
C CYS A 498 -22.84 -12.86 16.77
N LEU A 499 -22.37 -13.59 15.77
CA LEU A 499 -23.00 -14.84 15.33
C LEU A 499 -22.11 -15.98 15.83
N ASP A 500 -22.59 -16.74 16.82
CA ASP A 500 -21.85 -17.83 17.46
C ASP A 500 -21.36 -18.91 16.47
N ASP A 501 -21.95 -18.99 15.27
CA ASP A 501 -21.57 -19.95 14.21
C ASP A 501 -20.39 -19.49 13.32
N GLU A 502 -20.14 -18.19 13.16
CA GLU A 502 -18.97 -17.68 12.39
C GLU A 502 -17.67 -17.74 13.21
N ARG A 503 -17.77 -17.77 14.54
CA ARG A 503 -16.62 -17.96 15.44
C ARG A 503 -15.93 -19.33 15.23
N ASN A 504 -16.69 -20.34 14.82
CA ASN A 504 -16.18 -21.71 14.66
C ASN A 504 -15.66 -22.03 13.24
N THR A 505 -15.95 -21.20 12.24
CA THR A 505 -15.58 -21.44 10.83
C THR A 505 -14.50 -20.49 10.30
N ALA A 506 -14.17 -19.42 11.03
CA ALA A 506 -13.11 -18.49 10.66
C ALA A 506 -11.73 -18.98 11.11
N THR A 507 -10.98 -19.57 10.19
CA THR A 507 -9.58 -20.00 10.37
C THR A 507 -8.67 -18.89 10.87
N LEU A 508 -7.89 -19.18 11.93
CA LEU A 508 -6.62 -18.58 12.41
C LEU A 508 -6.48 -17.04 12.54
N ALA A 509 -7.44 -16.24 12.04
CA ALA A 509 -7.43 -14.78 12.02
C ALA A 509 -8.38 -14.14 13.05
N ASN A 510 -9.20 -14.95 13.74
CA ASN A 510 -10.10 -14.46 14.79
C ASN A 510 -9.50 -14.75 16.16
N MET A 511 -8.84 -13.74 16.71
CA MET A 511 -8.36 -13.71 18.08
C MET A 511 -9.21 -12.70 18.88
N ASP A 512 -9.73 -13.16 20.01
CA ASP A 512 -10.86 -12.60 20.77
C ASP A 512 -10.65 -11.13 21.21
N SER A 513 -11.56 -10.22 20.84
CA SER A 513 -11.45 -8.79 21.10
C SER A 513 -11.20 -8.49 22.60
N ASP A 514 -11.97 -9.10 23.49
CA ASP A 514 -11.84 -8.83 24.93
C ASP A 514 -10.49 -9.31 25.48
N TYR A 515 -9.89 -10.32 24.86
CA TYR A 515 -8.58 -10.86 25.23
C TYR A 515 -7.43 -9.93 24.85
N TYR A 516 -7.56 -9.11 23.81
CA TYR A 516 -6.46 -8.25 23.30
C TYR A 516 -6.64 -6.75 23.56
N PHE A 517 -7.85 -6.32 23.93
CA PHE A 517 -8.21 -4.90 24.04
C PHE A 517 -8.52 -4.45 25.48
N GLY A 518 -8.66 -5.39 26.43
CA GLY A 518 -9.14 -5.11 27.80
C GLY A 518 -10.62 -4.77 27.83
N SER A 519 -11.29 -4.97 28.97
CA SER A 519 -12.72 -4.67 29.10
C SER A 519 -13.00 -3.16 28.93
N VAL A 520 -14.17 -2.81 28.40
CA VAL A 520 -14.60 -1.41 28.12
C VAL A 520 -14.80 -0.56 29.41
N GLY A 521 -14.42 -1.09 30.58
CA GLY A 521 -14.80 -0.59 31.89
C GLY A 521 -14.03 0.62 32.44
N GLU A 522 -12.82 0.94 32.00
CA GLU A 522 -12.00 1.95 32.71
C GLU A 522 -11.22 2.89 31.78
N LEU A 523 -11.83 4.03 31.45
CA LEU A 523 -11.15 5.28 31.08
C LEU A 523 -11.91 6.45 31.71
N CYS A 524 -12.00 6.44 33.04
CA CYS A 524 -12.21 7.68 33.78
C CYS A 524 -10.85 8.36 33.91
N VAL A 525 -10.66 9.48 33.22
CA VAL A 525 -9.51 10.35 33.42
C VAL A 525 -9.48 10.75 34.90
N VAL A 526 -8.54 10.20 35.66
CA VAL A 526 -8.24 10.66 37.02
C VAL A 526 -7.61 12.03 36.86
N LYS A 527 -8.33 13.06 37.33
CA LYS A 527 -7.74 14.38 37.58
C LYS A 527 -6.55 14.21 38.52
N ASN A 528 -5.40 14.72 38.12
CA ASN A 528 -4.47 15.43 39.01
C ASN A 528 -3.73 16.49 38.19
#